data_AF-A0A7X8LSS8-F1
#
_entry.id   AF-A0A7X8LSS8-F1
#
_cell.length_a   1.000
_cell.length_b   1.000
_cell.length_c   1.000
_cell.angle_alpha   90.00
_cell.angle_beta   90.00
_cell.angle_gamma   90.00
#
_symmetry.space_group_name_H-M   'P 1'
#
loop_
_entity.id
_entity.type
_entity.pdbx_description
1 polymer ?
#
loop_
_entity_poly.entity_id
_entity_poly.type
_entity_poly.pdbx_seq_one_letter_code
_entity_poly.pdbx_strand_id
1 'polypeptide(L)'
;MTHEQIQELLWDYRDGTLETAQAAEVAAHCAACPGCRAELAEMDAVSKAASAQLARPAGDEFTAAVMARVRAQASRQPLFSFIDAVSAFFAGHPARKLALGGGLAAVLAVFVLSLGRPGDEPGEYAQYSASAVYQSLAADQQEDQEPYSYGDSPALYDAYQQYLMQDDTEAAKERKQ
;
A
#
# COMPACT_ATOMS: atom_id res chain seq x y z
N MET A 1 12.82 -12.15 -14.01
CA MET A 1 11.78 -11.64 -14.92
C MET A 1 12.40 -10.95 -16.13
N THR A 2 11.75 -11.03 -17.28
CA THR A 2 12.15 -10.26 -18.47
C THR A 2 11.75 -8.79 -18.31
N HIS A 3 12.26 -7.92 -19.17
CA HIS A 3 11.93 -6.49 -19.12
C HIS A 3 10.43 -6.23 -19.30
N GLU A 4 9.80 -6.96 -20.23
CA GLU A 4 8.37 -6.85 -20.55
C GLU A 4 7.50 -7.26 -19.35
N GLN A 5 7.85 -8.38 -18.70
CA GLN A 5 7.16 -8.84 -17.48
C GLN A 5 7.27 -7.81 -16.35
N ILE A 6 8.42 -7.14 -16.23
CA ILE A 6 8.59 -6.10 -15.21
C ILE A 6 7.72 -4.89 -15.51
N GLN A 7 7.63 -4.46 -16.79
CA GLN A 7 6.79 -3.32 -17.18
C GLN A 7 5.31 -3.55 -16.82
N GLU A 8 4.79 -4.75 -17.04
CA GLU A 8 3.43 -5.11 -16.65
C GLU A 8 3.20 -4.99 -15.13
N LEU A 9 4.23 -5.28 -14.32
CA LEU A 9 4.17 -5.25 -12.86
C LEU A 9 4.51 -3.88 -12.24
N LEU A 10 4.93 -2.87 -13.02
CA LEU A 10 5.34 -1.57 -12.47
C LEU A 10 4.19 -0.83 -11.78
N TRP A 11 2.97 -0.94 -12.31
CA TRP A 11 1.78 -0.31 -11.70
C TRP A 11 1.44 -0.94 -10.36
N ASP A 12 1.36 -2.28 -10.30
CA ASP A 12 1.11 -3.00 -9.05
C ASP A 12 2.23 -2.79 -8.02
N TYR A 13 3.48 -2.73 -8.48
CA TYR A 13 4.62 -2.42 -7.62
C TYR A 13 4.49 -1.04 -6.98
N ARG A 14 4.08 -0.06 -7.79
CA ARG A 14 3.92 1.34 -7.40
C ARG A 14 2.73 1.53 -6.45
N ASP A 15 1.65 0.78 -6.65
CA ASP A 15 0.49 0.78 -5.76
C ASP A 15 0.68 -0.08 -4.49
N GLY A 16 1.78 -0.86 -4.44
CA GLY A 16 2.12 -1.72 -3.31
C GLY A 16 1.24 -2.96 -3.19
N THR A 17 0.65 -3.41 -4.30
CA THR A 17 -0.27 -4.57 -4.36
C THR A 17 0.45 -5.89 -4.65
N LEU A 18 1.73 -5.85 -5.06
CA LEU A 18 2.54 -7.04 -5.30
C LEU A 18 2.88 -7.80 -4.02
N GLU A 19 3.00 -9.12 -4.15
CA GLU A 19 3.58 -9.96 -3.10
C GLU A 19 5.05 -9.58 -2.84
N THR A 20 5.50 -9.74 -1.60
CA THR A 20 6.85 -9.32 -1.16
C THR A 20 7.98 -9.87 -2.06
N ALA A 21 7.85 -11.11 -2.54
CA ALA A 21 8.83 -11.72 -3.43
C ALA A 21 8.88 -11.03 -4.80
N GLN A 22 7.72 -10.78 -5.41
CA GLN A 22 7.61 -10.09 -6.70
C GLN A 22 8.08 -8.63 -6.58
N ALA A 23 7.69 -7.95 -5.51
CA ALA A 23 8.14 -6.59 -5.24
C ALA A 23 9.68 -6.51 -5.12
N ALA A 24 10.31 -7.51 -4.49
CA ALA A 24 11.78 -7.57 -4.40
C ALA A 24 12.43 -7.78 -5.78
N GLU A 25 11.85 -8.63 -6.63
CA GLU A 25 12.33 -8.84 -8.00
C GLU A 25 12.20 -7.56 -8.86
N VAL A 26 11.06 -6.88 -8.79
CA VAL A 26 10.82 -5.61 -9.50
C VAL A 26 11.78 -4.52 -9.01
N ALA A 27 11.96 -4.40 -7.69
CA ALA A 27 12.92 -3.47 -7.11
C ALA A 27 14.36 -3.73 -7.58
N ALA A 28 14.78 -5.01 -7.57
CA ALA A 28 16.11 -5.40 -8.04
C ALA A 28 16.31 -5.09 -9.54
N HIS A 29 15.29 -5.33 -10.37
CA HIS A 29 15.34 -4.98 -11.78
C HIS A 29 15.42 -3.47 -12.00
N CYS A 30 14.62 -2.66 -11.30
CA CYS A 30 14.65 -1.20 -11.40
C CYS A 30 15.99 -0.60 -10.94
N ALA A 31 16.66 -1.24 -9.97
CA ALA A 31 18.01 -0.85 -9.57
C ALA A 31 19.03 -1.03 -10.70
N ALA A 32 18.91 -2.12 -11.48
CA ALA A 32 19.83 -2.45 -12.56
C ALA A 32 19.45 -1.83 -13.93
N CYS A 33 18.16 -1.61 -14.20
CA CYS A 33 17.64 -1.17 -15.49
C CYS A 33 17.25 0.33 -15.46
N PRO A 34 17.97 1.21 -16.18
CA PRO A 34 17.63 2.63 -16.24
C PRO A 34 16.27 2.93 -16.86
N GLY A 35 15.81 2.11 -17.82
CA GLY A 35 14.52 2.27 -18.50
C GLY A 35 13.34 2.12 -17.54
N CYS A 36 13.25 0.97 -16.84
CA CYS A 36 12.20 0.74 -15.85
C CYS A 36 12.23 1.77 -14.71
N ARG A 37 13.43 2.22 -14.29
CA ARG A 37 13.55 3.27 -13.27
C ARG A 37 13.01 4.62 -13.74
N ALA A 38 13.27 4.99 -15.00
CA ALA A 38 12.75 6.23 -15.58
C ALA A 38 11.22 6.18 -15.71
N GLU A 39 10.69 5.04 -16.15
CA GLU A 39 9.26 4.79 -16.26
C GLU A 39 8.54 4.88 -14.90
N LEU A 40 9.09 4.25 -13.86
CA LEU A 40 8.54 4.36 -12.50
C LEU A 40 8.57 5.82 -11.99
N ALA A 41 9.64 6.56 -12.29
CA ALA A 41 9.75 7.98 -11.91
C ALA A 41 8.75 8.86 -12.66
N GLU A 42 8.44 8.55 -13.93
CA GLU A 42 7.40 9.22 -14.71
C GLU A 42 6.01 8.97 -14.12
N MET A 43 5.68 7.71 -13.79
CA MET A 43 4.44 7.35 -13.12
C MET A 43 4.26 8.14 -11.80
N ASP A 44 5.33 8.28 -11.01
CA ASP A 44 5.35 9.08 -9.78
C ASP A 44 5.16 10.57 -10.03
N ALA A 45 5.75 11.11 -11.09
CA ALA A 45 5.56 12.51 -11.46
C ALA A 45 4.09 12.79 -11.84
N VAL A 46 3.46 11.91 -12.61
CA VAL A 46 2.05 12.04 -13.02
C VAL A 46 1.13 12.04 -11.79
N SER A 47 1.30 11.09 -10.87
CA SER A 47 0.43 11.06 -9.68
C SER A 47 0.69 12.21 -8.74
N LYS A 48 1.93 12.68 -8.58
CA LYS A 48 2.20 13.91 -7.81
C LYS A 48 1.51 15.12 -8.42
N ALA A 49 1.53 15.26 -9.75
CA ALA A 49 0.83 16.33 -10.44
C ALA A 49 -0.69 16.23 -10.25
N ALA A 50 -1.27 15.04 -10.40
CA ALA A 50 -2.69 14.80 -10.18
C ALA A 50 -3.08 15.09 -8.72
N SER A 51 -2.33 14.58 -7.74
CA SER A 51 -2.57 14.84 -6.32
C SER A 51 -2.44 16.32 -5.98
N ALA A 52 -1.50 17.06 -6.58
CA ALA A 52 -1.35 18.49 -6.33
C ALA A 52 -2.57 19.28 -6.84
N GLN A 53 -3.18 18.89 -7.96
CA GLN A 53 -4.39 19.52 -8.47
C GLN A 53 -5.63 19.17 -7.65
N LEU A 54 -5.69 17.95 -7.13
CA LEU A 54 -6.81 17.46 -6.33
C LEU A 54 -6.67 17.77 -4.83
N ALA A 55 -5.50 18.26 -4.40
CA ALA A 55 -5.22 18.59 -3.01
C ALA A 55 -6.10 19.75 -2.54
N ARG A 56 -7.19 19.40 -1.86
CA ARG A 56 -7.98 20.35 -1.10
C ARG A 56 -7.34 20.51 0.29
N PRO A 57 -7.12 21.74 0.79
CA PRO A 57 -6.64 21.92 2.15
C PRO A 57 -7.60 21.26 3.13
N ALA A 58 -7.05 20.43 4.02
CA ALA A 58 -7.83 19.88 5.12
C ALA A 58 -8.30 21.02 6.03
N GLY A 59 -9.53 20.91 6.55
CA GLY A 59 -10.04 21.90 7.51
C GLY A 59 -9.18 21.95 8.77
N ASP A 60 -9.12 23.13 9.41
CA ASP A 60 -8.32 23.36 10.62
C ASP A 60 -8.68 22.39 11.74
N GLU A 61 -9.98 22.08 11.91
CA GLU A 61 -10.46 21.14 12.92
C GLU A 61 -9.96 19.71 12.68
N PHE A 62 -10.01 19.23 11.44
CA PHE A 62 -9.49 17.91 11.08
C PHE A 62 -7.99 17.84 11.33
N THR A 63 -7.25 18.86 10.90
CA THR A 63 -5.80 18.95 11.11
C THR A 63 -5.46 18.96 12.60
N ALA A 64 -6.19 19.72 13.42
CA ALA A 64 -6.03 19.75 14.86
C ALA A 64 -6.31 18.38 15.50
N ALA A 65 -7.37 17.69 15.06
CA ALA A 65 -7.71 16.35 15.55
C ALA A 65 -6.65 15.30 15.20
N VAL A 66 -6.16 15.28 13.96
CA VAL A 66 -5.07 14.39 13.52
C VAL A 66 -3.81 14.68 14.33
N MET A 67 -3.41 15.94 14.46
CA MET A 67 -2.21 16.31 15.22
C MET A 67 -2.33 16.01 16.72
N ALA A 68 -3.52 16.16 17.30
CA ALA A 68 -3.77 15.73 18.68
C ALA A 68 -3.56 14.23 18.85
N ARG A 69 -4.03 13.41 17.89
CA ARG A 69 -3.83 11.96 17.88
C ARG A 69 -2.37 11.57 17.71
N VAL A 70 -1.64 12.21 16.78
CA VAL A 70 -0.20 11.98 16.58
C VAL A 70 0.59 12.30 17.86
N ARG A 71 0.29 13.42 18.53
CA ARG A 71 0.92 13.79 19.82
C ARG A 71 0.57 12.80 20.92
N ALA A 72 -0.69 12.37 21.02
CA ALA A 72 -1.10 11.37 21.99
C ALA A 72 -0.34 10.05 21.78
N GLN A 73 -0.14 9.62 20.53
CA GLN A 73 0.64 8.44 20.21
C GLN A 73 2.14 8.62 20.51
N ALA A 74 2.73 9.78 20.20
CA ALA A 74 4.12 10.09 20.54
C ALA A 74 4.36 10.18 22.06
N SER A 75 3.34 10.56 22.84
CA SER A 75 3.40 10.59 24.30
C SER A 75 3.27 9.22 24.96
N ARG A 76 2.74 8.20 24.26
CA ARG A 76 2.82 6.81 24.70
C ARG A 76 4.29 6.41 24.56
N GLN A 77 4.97 6.38 25.70
CA GLN A 77 6.42 6.43 25.85
C GLN A 77 7.22 5.70 24.75
N PRO A 78 8.36 6.30 24.32
CA PRO A 78 9.27 5.59 23.46
C PRO A 78 9.81 4.37 24.20
N LEU A 79 9.67 3.18 23.59
CA LEU A 79 10.35 1.95 24.00
C LEU A 79 11.89 2.11 24.12
N PHE A 80 12.43 3.25 23.68
CA PHE A 80 13.82 3.65 23.84
C PHE A 80 14.25 4.00 25.27
N SER A 81 13.35 4.08 26.27
CA SER A 81 13.80 4.20 27.68
C SER A 81 14.62 2.98 28.14
N PHE A 82 14.47 1.84 27.44
CA PHE A 82 15.31 0.66 27.67
C PHE A 82 16.77 0.91 27.32
N ILE A 83 17.07 1.68 26.25
CA ILE A 83 18.47 1.98 25.86
C ILE A 83 19.11 2.93 26.87
N ASP A 84 18.37 3.93 27.36
CA ASP A 84 18.85 4.83 28.41
C ASP A 84 19.10 4.08 29.73
N ALA A 85 18.20 3.16 30.11
CA ALA A 85 18.38 2.30 31.30
C ALA A 85 19.61 1.38 31.16
N VAL A 86 19.84 0.81 29.98
CA VAL A 86 21.02 -0.03 29.70
C VAL A 86 22.30 0.82 29.73
N SER A 87 22.30 2.02 29.14
CA SER A 87 23.48 2.90 29.14
C SER A 87 23.83 3.40 30.55
N ALA A 88 22.84 3.73 31.38
CA ALA A 88 23.03 4.10 32.78
C ALA A 88 23.60 2.94 33.61
N PHE A 89 23.22 1.70 33.30
CA PHE A 89 23.78 0.50 33.90
C PHE A 89 25.28 0.30 33.53
N PHE A 90 25.67 0.63 32.30
CA PHE A 90 27.07 0.56 31.85
C PHE A 90 27.94 1.75 32.28
N ALA A 91 27.34 2.89 32.62
CA ALA A 91 28.03 4.07 33.12
C ALA A 91 28.46 3.96 34.60
N GLY A 92 27.93 2.99 35.35
CA GLY A 92 28.25 2.75 36.76
C GLY A 92 29.45 1.83 37.00
N HIS A 93 30.58 2.42 37.43
CA HIS A 93 31.78 1.80 38.04
C HIS A 93 32.47 0.59 37.36
N PRO A 94 33.78 0.70 37.00
CA PRO A 94 34.52 -0.35 36.29
C PRO A 94 34.68 -1.66 37.09
N ALA A 95 34.52 -1.64 38.42
CA ALA A 95 34.70 -2.80 39.28
C ALA A 95 33.58 -3.86 39.18
N ARG A 96 32.40 -3.52 38.63
CA ARG A 96 31.30 -4.49 38.42
C ARG A 96 31.29 -5.15 37.03
N LYS A 97 32.23 -4.78 36.15
CA LYS A 97 32.28 -5.24 34.75
C LYS A 97 32.73 -6.69 34.55
N LEU A 98 33.25 -7.37 35.58
CA LEU A 98 33.75 -8.75 35.47
C LEU A 98 32.73 -9.84 35.85
N ALA A 99 31.59 -9.51 36.45
CA ALA A 99 30.60 -10.51 36.88
C ALA A 99 29.39 -10.65 35.93
N LEU A 100 29.19 -9.72 34.98
CA LEU A 100 27.99 -9.65 34.13
C LEU A 100 28.24 -9.89 32.63
N GLY A 101 29.50 -10.13 32.21
CA GLY A 101 29.85 -10.42 30.82
C GLY A 101 29.27 -11.72 30.26
N GLY A 102 28.91 -12.68 31.13
CA GLY A 102 28.34 -13.97 30.70
C GLY A 102 26.88 -13.91 30.25
N GLY A 103 26.07 -13.02 30.83
CA GLY A 103 24.62 -12.98 30.57
C GLY A 103 24.28 -12.43 29.18
N LEU A 104 24.99 -11.40 28.73
CA LEU A 104 24.67 -10.73 27.46
C LEU A 104 25.09 -11.58 26.25
N ALA A 105 26.18 -12.34 26.35
CA ALA A 105 26.58 -13.30 25.32
C ALA A 105 25.56 -14.44 25.15
N ALA A 106 24.96 -14.92 26.25
CA ALA A 106 23.94 -15.95 26.20
C ALA A 106 22.63 -15.45 25.56
N VAL A 107 22.18 -14.23 25.90
CA VAL A 107 20.96 -13.64 25.30
C VAL A 107 21.16 -13.34 23.82
N LEU A 108 22.34 -12.83 23.43
CA LEU A 108 22.66 -12.54 22.04
C LEU A 108 22.80 -13.84 21.22
N ALA A 109 23.36 -14.91 21.80
CA ALA A 109 23.39 -16.23 21.18
C ALA A 109 21.98 -16.82 20.99
N VAL A 110 21.09 -16.71 21.98
CA VAL A 110 19.68 -17.13 21.87
C VAL A 110 18.96 -16.30 20.81
N PHE A 111 19.18 -14.98 20.76
CA PHE A 111 18.56 -14.11 19.78
C PHE A 111 19.04 -14.40 18.34
N VAL A 112 20.34 -14.64 18.15
CA VAL A 112 20.91 -15.06 16.86
C VAL A 112 20.40 -16.45 16.45
N LEU A 113 20.26 -17.39 17.39
CA LEU A 113 19.63 -18.70 17.13
C LEU A 113 18.14 -18.59 16.81
N SER A 114 17.43 -17.63 17.40
CA SER A 114 16.02 -17.35 17.07
C SER A 114 15.86 -16.65 15.71
N LEU A 115 16.75 -15.74 15.34
CA LEU A 115 16.73 -15.08 14.03
C LEU A 115 17.28 -15.97 12.89
N GLY A 116 18.15 -16.92 13.22
CA GLY A 116 18.70 -17.90 12.28
C GLY A 116 17.84 -19.14 12.09
N ARG A 117 16.70 -19.24 12.79
CA ARG A 117 15.71 -20.28 12.52
C ARG A 117 15.03 -19.87 11.20
N PRO A 118 15.26 -20.57 10.07
CA PRO A 118 14.53 -20.29 8.84
C PRO A 118 13.06 -20.38 9.20
N GLY A 119 12.34 -19.28 9.01
CA GLY A 119 10.95 -19.18 9.43
C GLY A 119 10.18 -20.39 8.92
N ASP A 120 9.63 -21.15 9.86
CA ASP A 120 8.48 -22.00 9.59
C ASP A 120 7.49 -21.15 8.77
N GLU A 121 7.00 -21.78 7.70
CA GLU A 121 6.28 -21.23 6.56
C GLU A 121 5.40 -20.03 6.90
N PRO A 122 5.29 -19.00 6.01
CA PRO A 122 4.39 -17.88 6.21
C PRO A 122 3.00 -18.42 6.51
N GLY A 123 2.66 -18.42 7.79
CA GLY A 123 1.49 -19.08 8.29
C GLY A 123 0.26 -18.47 7.62
N GLU A 124 -0.66 -19.37 7.32
CA GLU A 124 -2.11 -19.26 7.07
C GLU A 124 -2.85 -18.03 7.64
N TYR A 125 -2.23 -17.28 8.57
CA TYR A 125 -2.70 -16.03 9.16
C TYR A 125 -2.73 -14.84 8.18
N ALA A 126 -1.85 -14.80 7.16
CA ALA A 126 -1.92 -13.74 6.15
C ALA A 126 -3.18 -13.88 5.29
N GLN A 127 -3.63 -15.11 5.04
CA GLN A 127 -4.83 -15.40 4.26
C GLN A 127 -6.13 -15.12 5.03
N TYR A 128 -6.11 -15.15 6.37
CA TYR A 128 -7.32 -14.97 7.18
C TYR A 128 -7.72 -13.49 7.41
N SER A 129 -6.77 -12.54 7.31
CA SER A 129 -7.08 -11.12 7.52
C SER A 129 -7.64 -10.43 6.27
N ALA A 130 -7.24 -10.88 5.08
CA ALA A 130 -7.81 -10.38 3.82
C ALA A 130 -9.27 -10.81 3.67
N SER A 131 -9.60 -12.07 3.94
CA SER A 131 -10.98 -12.57 3.81
C SER A 131 -11.96 -11.89 4.76
N ALA A 132 -11.55 -11.59 6.00
CA ALA A 132 -12.41 -10.89 6.97
C ALA A 132 -12.79 -9.47 6.52
N VAL A 133 -11.85 -8.73 5.90
CA VAL A 133 -12.11 -7.38 5.37
C VAL A 133 -12.95 -7.43 4.09
N TYR A 134 -12.70 -8.40 3.19
CA TYR A 134 -13.57 -8.62 2.03
C TYR A 134 -14.98 -9.05 2.42
N GLN A 135 -15.13 -9.86 3.46
CA GLN A 135 -16.44 -10.34 3.91
C GLN A 135 -17.24 -9.26 4.61
N SER A 136 -16.60 -8.33 5.33
CA SER A 136 -17.27 -7.13 5.86
C SER A 136 -17.67 -6.15 4.75
N LEU A 137 -16.85 -5.99 3.71
CA LEU A 137 -17.19 -5.15 2.55
C LEU A 137 -18.32 -5.76 1.70
N ALA A 138 -18.36 -7.08 1.57
CA ALA A 138 -19.43 -7.79 0.89
C ALA A 138 -20.77 -7.72 1.66
N ALA A 139 -20.72 -7.71 3.00
CA ALA A 139 -21.92 -7.53 3.83
C ALA A 139 -22.52 -6.13 3.69
N ASP A 140 -21.67 -5.09 3.60
CA ASP A 140 -22.11 -3.69 3.44
C ASP A 140 -22.66 -3.41 2.02
N GLN A 141 -22.19 -4.13 1.00
CA GLN A 141 -22.72 -4.00 -0.37
C GLN A 141 -24.10 -4.65 -0.58
N GLN A 142 -24.60 -5.45 0.37
CA GLN A 142 -25.85 -6.19 0.18
C GLN A 142 -27.09 -5.42 0.66
N GLU A 143 -26.94 -4.34 1.45
CA GLU A 143 -28.08 -3.53 1.91
C GLU A 143 -28.49 -2.41 0.92
N ASP A 144 -27.58 -1.95 0.05
CA ASP A 144 -27.86 -0.86 -0.91
C ASP A 144 -27.94 -1.31 -2.37
N GLN A 145 -27.89 -2.62 -2.66
CA GLN A 145 -28.38 -3.15 -3.94
C GLN A 145 -29.90 -3.18 -3.93
N GLU A 146 -30.54 -2.00 -3.85
CA GLU A 146 -31.76 -1.85 -4.62
C GLU A 146 -31.37 -2.21 -6.06
N PRO A 147 -32.03 -3.21 -6.70
CA PRO A 147 -31.76 -3.51 -8.07
C PRO A 147 -31.96 -2.21 -8.83
N TYR A 148 -30.86 -1.61 -9.29
CA TYR A 148 -30.90 -0.51 -10.24
C TYR A 148 -31.56 -1.10 -11.48
N SER A 149 -32.89 -1.08 -11.47
CA SER A 149 -33.73 -1.52 -12.57
C SER A 149 -33.46 -0.51 -13.66
N TYR A 150 -32.49 -0.84 -14.50
CA TYR A 150 -32.14 -0.10 -15.72
C TYR A 150 -33.26 -0.25 -16.78
N GLY A 151 -34.52 -0.36 -16.34
CA GLY A 151 -35.58 -0.99 -17.08
C GLY A 151 -36.94 -0.32 -16.99
N ASP A 152 -37.04 0.94 -16.54
CA ASP A 152 -38.36 1.61 -16.46
C ASP A 152 -38.40 3.05 -17.01
N SER A 153 -37.47 3.40 -17.91
CA SER A 153 -37.66 4.56 -18.79
C SER A 153 -37.52 4.18 -20.27
N PRO A 154 -38.59 3.64 -20.89
CA PRO A 154 -38.63 3.36 -22.33
C PRO A 154 -38.20 4.56 -23.18
N ALA A 155 -38.44 5.78 -22.69
CA ALA A 155 -38.10 7.02 -23.37
C ALA A 155 -36.59 7.23 -23.54
N LEU A 156 -35.75 6.80 -22.59
CA LEU A 156 -34.30 6.95 -22.70
C LEU A 156 -33.70 5.90 -23.65
N TYR A 157 -34.27 4.69 -23.69
CA TYR A 157 -33.82 3.65 -24.63
C TYR A 157 -34.15 4.01 -26.08
N ASP A 158 -35.36 4.54 -26.34
CA ASP A 158 -35.74 5.01 -27.67
C ASP A 158 -34.90 6.22 -28.12
N ALA A 159 -34.62 7.17 -27.22
CA ALA A 159 -33.75 8.30 -27.53
C ALA A 159 -32.31 7.86 -27.87
N TYR A 160 -31.77 6.86 -27.16
CA TYR A 160 -30.43 6.34 -27.41
C TYR A 160 -30.35 5.55 -28.73
N GLN A 161 -31.37 4.74 -29.02
CA GLN A 161 -31.50 4.04 -30.31
C GLN A 161 -31.65 5.02 -31.49
N GLN A 162 -32.42 6.09 -31.30
CA GLN A 162 -32.59 7.12 -32.33
C GLN A 162 -31.29 7.90 -32.59
N TYR A 163 -30.50 8.16 -31.55
CA TYR A 163 -29.18 8.80 -31.68
C TYR A 163 -28.19 7.90 -32.44
N LEU A 164 -28.08 6.63 -32.08
CA LEU A 164 -27.18 5.67 -32.78
C LEU A 164 -27.52 5.52 -34.27
N MET A 165 -28.81 5.58 -34.62
CA MET A 165 -29.24 5.47 -36.02
C MET A 165 -29.02 6.76 -36.84
N GLN A 166 -28.80 7.92 -36.21
CA GLN A 166 -28.49 9.15 -36.93
C GLN A 166 -27.05 9.18 -37.44
N ASP A 167 -26.08 8.74 -36.64
CA ASP A 167 -24.66 8.71 -37.00
C ASP A 167 -24.38 7.86 -38.24
N ASP A 168 -25.04 6.70 -38.38
CA ASP A 168 -24.86 5.83 -39.55
C ASP A 168 -25.34 6.48 -40.86
N THR A 169 -26.34 7.36 -40.78
CA THR A 169 -26.88 8.03 -41.97
C THR A 169 -26.02 9.20 -42.45
N GLU A 170 -25.30 9.87 -41.56
CA GLU A 170 -24.36 10.93 -41.93
C GLU A 170 -23.08 10.34 -42.51
N ALA A 171 -22.53 9.28 -41.90
CA ALA A 171 -21.37 8.56 -42.43
C ALA A 171 -21.61 7.96 -43.82
N ALA A 172 -22.85 7.56 -44.14
CA ALA A 172 -23.21 7.05 -45.46
C ALA A 172 -23.33 8.14 -46.54
N LYS A 173 -23.61 9.40 -46.16
CA LYS A 173 -23.68 10.52 -47.11
C LYS A 173 -22.29 11.00 -47.54
N GLU A 174 -21.32 10.98 -46.63
CA GLU A 174 -19.94 11.40 -46.94
C GLU A 174 -19.22 10.43 -47.89
N ARG A 175 -19.53 9.12 -47.86
CA ARG A 175 -18.93 8.13 -48.78
C ARG A 175 -19.39 8.23 -50.25
N LYS A 176 -20.37 9.08 -50.55
CA LYS A 176 -20.92 9.25 -51.91
C LYS A 176 -20.49 10.55 -52.60
N GLN A 177 -19.64 11.36 -51.97
CA GLN A 177 -18.96 12.50 -52.59
C GLN A 177 -17.53 12.13 -52.99
#